data_AF-A0A3D3B4A3-F1
#
_entry.id   AF-A0A3D3B4A3-F1
#
_cell.length_a   1.000
_cell.length_b   1.000
_cell.length_c   1.000
_cell.angle_alpha   90.00
_cell.angle_beta   90.00
_cell.angle_gamma   90.00
#
_symmetry.space_group_name_H-M   'P 1'
#
loop_
_entity.id
_entity.type
_entity.pdbx_description
1 polymer ?
#
loop_
_entity_poly.entity_id
_entity_poly.type
_entity_poly.pdbx_seq_one_letter_code
_entity_poly.pdbx_strand_id
1 'polypeptide(L)'
;MELEQRRIGNAPAPKAHAPQPQPQPQPAHQSAHQHQPAPQASQPPQPLADFLVRKMSEVGAMSRDDLRRLTMQEGYFADPESAERGVTATLLNVVKAGLIRQLPNGNFAPATVLDTIRLRRAM
;
A
#
# COMPACT_ATOMS: atom_id res chain seq x y z
N MET A 1 -31.93 -69.19 21.29
CA MET A 1 -32.51 -68.37 22.38
C MET A 1 -31.56 -67.21 22.55
N GLU A 2 -31.88 -65.95 22.31
CA GLU A 2 -33.12 -65.18 22.36
C GLU A 2 -33.06 -64.11 21.24
N LEU A 3 -34.13 -63.97 20.44
CA LEU A 3 -35.09 -62.85 20.48
C LEU A 3 -34.43 -61.51 20.20
N GLU A 4 -34.77 -60.87 19.08
CA GLU A 4 -35.63 -59.68 19.15
C GLU A 4 -35.89 -59.12 17.72
N GLN A 5 -37.08 -59.47 17.22
CA GLN A 5 -38.08 -58.52 16.69
C GLN A 5 -37.58 -57.49 15.65
N ARG A 6 -37.90 -57.73 14.37
CA ARG A 6 -39.04 -57.06 13.70
C ARG A 6 -39.01 -55.53 13.75
N ARG A 7 -38.56 -54.91 12.66
CA ARG A 7 -39.26 -53.87 11.86
C ARG A 7 -38.43 -53.65 10.60
N ILE A 8 -38.76 -54.25 9.46
CA ILE A 8 -39.65 -53.69 8.42
C ILE A 8 -39.97 -52.20 8.63
N GLY A 9 -39.45 -51.34 7.75
CA GLY A 9 -39.85 -49.95 7.70
C GLY A 9 -39.03 -49.11 6.74
N ASN A 10 -39.43 -49.17 5.45
CA ASN A 10 -39.27 -48.10 4.46
C ASN A 10 -37.85 -47.88 3.88
N ALA A 11 -37.47 -48.40 2.72
CA ALA A 11 -37.92 -48.15 1.33
C ALA A 11 -36.75 -47.51 0.54
N PRO A 12 -36.56 -47.87 -0.74
CA PRO A 12 -35.30 -47.69 -1.46
C PRO A 12 -35.18 -46.33 -2.16
N ALA A 13 -33.94 -45.91 -2.40
CA ALA A 13 -33.54 -44.80 -3.24
C ALA A 13 -34.10 -44.88 -4.67
N PRO A 14 -34.12 -43.75 -5.40
CA PRO A 14 -33.73 -43.78 -6.79
C PRO A 14 -32.49 -42.90 -7.03
N LYS A 15 -31.68 -43.45 -7.93
CA LYS A 15 -30.32 -43.08 -8.27
C LYS A 15 -30.35 -42.07 -9.43
N ALA A 16 -29.50 -41.05 -9.38
CA ALA A 16 -28.96 -40.39 -10.58
C ALA A 16 -27.52 -39.97 -10.22
N HIS A 17 -26.49 -40.73 -10.65
CA HIS A 17 -25.63 -40.40 -11.80
C HIS A 17 -25.09 -38.96 -11.68
N ALA A 18 -23.82 -38.67 -11.36
CA ALA A 18 -22.57 -39.05 -12.05
C ALA A 18 -21.33 -38.61 -11.16
N PRO A 19 -20.06 -38.89 -11.55
CA PRO A 19 -19.00 -39.34 -10.62
C PRO A 19 -17.92 -38.31 -10.21
N GLN A 20 -17.10 -38.71 -9.20
CA GLN A 20 -15.73 -38.24 -8.83
C GLN A 20 -15.57 -37.04 -7.87
N PRO A 21 -14.44 -36.91 -7.13
CA PRO A 21 -13.76 -37.89 -6.26
C PRO A 21 -13.47 -37.31 -4.84
N GLN A 22 -13.44 -38.16 -3.80
CA GLN A 22 -12.83 -37.83 -2.49
C GLN A 22 -11.29 -37.74 -2.64
N PRO A 23 -10.57 -36.89 -1.88
CA PRO A 23 -10.10 -37.35 -0.56
C PRO A 23 -9.90 -36.27 0.54
N GLN A 24 -10.21 -36.73 1.75
CA GLN A 24 -9.42 -36.58 2.98
C GLN A 24 -9.55 -35.32 3.89
N PRO A 25 -9.47 -35.56 5.21
CA PRO A 25 -9.73 -34.59 6.26
C PRO A 25 -8.50 -33.69 6.46
N GLN A 26 -8.69 -32.37 6.45
CA GLN A 26 -7.65 -31.48 6.94
C GLN A 26 -7.81 -31.30 8.45
N PRO A 27 -6.84 -31.74 9.25
CA PRO A 27 -6.84 -31.53 10.68
C PRO A 27 -6.79 -30.02 10.97
N ALA A 28 -7.47 -29.63 12.05
CA ALA A 28 -7.42 -28.30 12.62
C ALA A 28 -5.99 -27.94 13.03
N HIS A 29 -5.18 -27.47 12.07
CA HIS A 29 -3.99 -26.70 12.37
C HIS A 29 -4.43 -25.29 12.74
N GLN A 30 -4.80 -25.15 14.02
CA GLN A 30 -4.74 -23.88 14.73
C GLN A 30 -3.30 -23.39 14.68
N SER A 31 -2.96 -22.76 13.57
CA SER A 31 -1.71 -22.03 13.42
C SER A 31 -1.94 -20.72 14.14
N ALA A 32 -1.62 -20.72 15.43
CA ALA A 32 -1.31 -19.52 16.18
C ALA A 32 -0.14 -18.81 15.48
N HIS A 33 -0.43 -18.12 14.39
CA HIS A 33 0.48 -17.14 13.82
C HIS A 33 0.48 -15.98 14.80
N GLN A 34 1.40 -16.10 15.75
CA GLN A 34 2.01 -15.01 16.47
C GLN A 34 2.07 -13.80 15.54
N HIS A 35 1.25 -12.80 15.82
CA HIS A 35 1.57 -11.43 15.46
C HIS A 35 2.82 -11.08 16.28
N GLN A 36 3.99 -11.49 15.79
CA GLN A 36 5.23 -10.86 16.19
C GLN A 36 5.04 -9.38 15.87
N PRO A 37 5.14 -8.46 16.84
CA PRO A 37 5.31 -7.06 16.51
C PRO A 37 6.63 -6.99 15.74
N ALA A 38 6.55 -6.76 14.43
CA ALA A 38 7.71 -6.43 13.64
C ALA A 38 8.48 -5.33 14.38
N PRO A 39 9.82 -5.41 14.47
CA PRO A 39 10.60 -4.36 15.10
C PRO A 39 10.18 -3.04 14.47
N GLN A 40 9.70 -2.13 15.31
CA GLN A 40 9.37 -0.77 14.92
C GLN A 40 10.69 -0.11 14.51
N ALA A 41 11.11 -0.37 13.27
CA ALA A 41 12.09 0.45 12.60
C ALA A 41 11.57 1.87 12.76
N SER A 42 12.36 2.72 13.39
CA SER A 42 12.04 4.10 13.69
C SER A 42 11.78 4.82 12.37
N GLN A 43 10.56 4.70 11.86
CA GLN A 43 10.16 5.40 10.66
C GLN A 43 10.24 6.89 10.99
N PRO A 44 10.73 7.73 10.07
CA PRO A 44 10.72 9.16 10.27
C PRO A 44 9.28 9.57 10.67
N PRO A 45 9.14 10.44 11.68
CA PRO A 45 7.84 10.74 12.29
C PRO A 45 6.84 11.39 11.33
N GLN A 46 7.29 11.78 10.13
CA GLN A 46 6.53 12.49 9.13
C GLN A 46 6.62 11.77 7.77
N PRO A 47 5.52 11.67 7.00
CA PRO A 47 5.56 11.04 5.68
C PRO A 47 6.49 11.81 4.72
N LEU A 48 7.18 11.07 3.84
CA LEU A 48 8.13 11.62 2.88
C LEU A 48 7.52 12.75 2.04
N ALA A 49 6.26 12.62 1.66
CA ALA A 49 5.51 13.66 0.94
C ALA A 49 5.53 15.01 1.67
N ASP A 50 5.22 15.00 2.98
CA ASP A 50 5.15 16.22 3.78
C ASP A 50 6.55 16.79 4.03
N PHE A 51 7.54 15.93 4.27
CA PHE A 51 8.94 16.34 4.34
C PHE A 51 9.39 17.08 3.07
N LEU A 52 9.10 16.52 1.89
CA LEU A 52 9.45 17.11 0.60
C LEU A 52 8.75 18.46 0.40
N VAL A 53 7.44 18.53 0.65
CA VAL A 53 6.66 19.78 0.54
C VAL A 53 7.19 20.85 1.49
N ARG A 54 7.48 20.47 2.74
CA ARG A 54 8.05 21.36 3.75
C ARG A 54 9.44 21.85 3.34
N LYS A 55 10.32 20.97 2.86
CA LYS A 55 11.65 21.35 2.38
C LYS A 55 11.62 22.27 1.18
N MET A 56 10.75 21.99 0.21
CA MET A 56 10.51 22.89 -0.92
C MET A 56 9.90 24.23 -0.50
N SER A 57 9.15 24.28 0.61
CA SER A 57 8.63 25.53 1.18
C SER A 57 9.69 26.34 1.94
N GLU A 58 10.67 25.66 2.54
CA GLU A 58 11.77 26.27 3.29
C GLU A 58 12.89 26.79 2.36
N VAL A 59 13.31 25.98 1.39
CA VAL A 59 14.46 26.29 0.52
C VAL A 59 14.03 26.83 -0.85
N GLY A 60 12.82 26.50 -1.30
CA GLY A 60 12.30 26.87 -2.62
C GLY A 60 12.35 25.74 -3.64
N ALA A 61 12.38 26.09 -4.92
CA ALA A 61 12.31 25.13 -6.01
C ALA A 61 13.56 24.24 -6.06
N MET A 62 13.37 22.92 -5.98
CA MET A 62 14.45 21.93 -5.91
C MET A 62 14.37 20.92 -7.05
N SER A 63 15.51 20.46 -7.54
CA SER A 63 15.58 19.38 -8.52
C SER A 63 15.34 18.01 -7.88
N ARG A 64 14.89 17.03 -8.66
CA ARG A 64 14.72 15.64 -8.18
C ARG A 64 15.97 15.07 -7.51
N ASP A 65 17.15 15.33 -8.08
CA ASP A 65 18.42 14.82 -7.56
C ASP A 65 18.76 15.41 -6.18
N ASP A 66 18.46 16.69 -5.98
CA ASP A 66 18.64 17.37 -4.70
C ASP A 66 17.70 16.80 -3.62
N LEU A 67 16.42 16.63 -3.98
CA LEU A 67 15.43 15.98 -3.13
C LEU A 67 15.83 14.54 -2.77
N ARG A 68 16.40 13.77 -3.70
CA ARG A 68 16.94 12.43 -3.41
C ARG A 68 18.06 12.48 -2.36
N ARG A 69 18.99 13.42 -2.48
CA ARG A 69 20.08 13.55 -1.50
C ARG A 69 19.57 13.91 -0.12
N LEU A 70 18.60 14.82 -0.04
CA LEU A 70 17.98 15.21 1.24
C LEU A 70 17.26 14.05 1.92
N THR A 71 16.52 13.23 1.17
CA THR A 71 15.79 12.10 1.76
C THR A 71 16.72 10.99 2.24
N MET A 72 17.86 10.79 1.58
CA MET A 72 18.92 9.90 2.07
C MET A 72 19.60 10.47 3.33
N GLN A 73 19.91 11.77 3.35
CA GLN A 73 20.53 12.43 4.50
C GLN A 73 19.66 12.34 5.76
N GLU A 74 18.35 12.48 5.60
CA GLU A 74 17.38 12.35 6.69
C GLU A 74 17.08 10.89 7.06
N GLY A 75 17.65 9.92 6.34
CA GLY A 75 17.51 8.50 6.64
C GLY A 75 16.20 7.85 6.16
N TYR A 76 15.44 8.49 5.25
CA TYR A 76 14.27 7.85 4.63
C TYR A 76 14.67 6.65 3.75
N PHE A 77 15.87 6.69 3.18
CA PHE A 77 16.38 5.65 2.29
C PHE A 77 17.83 5.30 2.64
N ALA A 78 18.11 4.01 2.72
CA ALA A 78 19.46 3.49 2.93
C ALA A 78 20.28 3.37 1.63
N ASP A 79 19.61 3.35 0.48
CA ASP A 79 20.20 3.08 -0.83
C ASP A 79 19.73 4.11 -1.89
N PRO A 80 20.62 4.56 -2.79
CA PRO A 80 20.30 5.54 -3.82
C PRO A 80 19.26 5.08 -4.86
N GLU A 81 19.21 3.80 -5.23
CA GLU A 81 18.22 3.29 -6.19
C GLU A 81 16.81 3.30 -5.57
N SER A 82 16.74 2.85 -4.31
CA SER A 82 15.52 2.89 -3.50
C SER A 82 15.04 4.33 -3.28
N ALA A 83 15.98 5.25 -3.03
CA ALA A 83 15.70 6.67 -2.90
C ALA A 83 15.17 7.27 -4.20
N GLU A 84 15.77 6.95 -5.35
CA GLU A 84 15.30 7.46 -6.63
C GLU A 84 13.86 7.02 -6.93
N ARG A 85 13.57 5.73 -6.75
CA ARG A 85 12.24 5.17 -7.00
C ARG A 85 11.22 5.74 -6.02
N GLY A 86 11.56 5.81 -4.73
CA GLY A 86 10.69 6.33 -3.69
C GLY A 86 10.41 7.83 -3.84
N VAL A 87 11.43 8.65 -4.11
CA VAL A 87 11.27 10.09 -4.38
C VAL A 87 10.46 10.31 -5.65
N THR A 88 10.74 9.57 -6.73
CA THR A 88 9.97 9.70 -7.98
C THR A 88 8.49 9.35 -7.78
N ALA A 89 8.19 8.23 -7.12
CA ALA A 89 6.82 7.84 -6.81
C ALA A 89 6.12 8.88 -5.92
N THR A 90 6.83 9.40 -4.92
CA THR A 90 6.28 10.41 -4.01
C THR A 90 6.02 11.72 -4.73
N LEU A 91 6.95 12.21 -5.55
CA LEU A 91 6.80 13.40 -6.37
C LEU A 91 5.58 13.29 -7.27
N LEU A 92 5.39 12.15 -7.95
CA LEU A 92 4.19 11.91 -8.75
C LEU A 92 2.92 11.99 -7.91
N ASN A 93 2.92 11.42 -6.71
CA ASN A 93 1.77 11.46 -5.82
C ASN A 93 1.45 12.90 -5.33
N VAL A 94 2.47 13.65 -4.90
CA VAL A 94 2.27 15.02 -4.40
C VAL A 94 1.98 16.04 -5.50
N VAL A 95 2.47 15.79 -6.74
CA VAL A 95 2.04 16.55 -7.93
C VAL A 95 0.57 16.27 -8.23
N LYS A 96 0.16 14.99 -8.25
CA LYS A 96 -1.24 14.60 -8.47
C LYS A 96 -2.18 15.15 -7.39
N ALA A 97 -1.71 15.21 -6.15
CA ALA A 97 -2.44 15.79 -5.03
C ALA A 97 -2.48 17.33 -5.07
N GLY A 98 -1.75 17.97 -5.99
CA GLY A 98 -1.67 19.43 -6.10
C GLY A 98 -0.93 20.10 -4.94
N LEU A 99 -0.07 19.35 -4.22
CA LEU A 99 0.75 19.88 -3.12
C LEU A 99 2.05 20.53 -3.64
N ILE A 100 2.54 20.09 -4.79
CA ILE A 100 3.70 20.65 -5.48
C ILE A 100 3.41 20.78 -6.98
N ARG A 101 4.17 21.62 -7.67
CA ARG A 101 4.17 21.71 -9.13
C ARG A 101 5.55 21.34 -9.68
N GLN A 102 5.56 20.76 -10.87
CA GLN A 102 6.76 20.69 -11.68
C GLN A 102 6.89 21.97 -12.53
N LEU A 103 8.05 22.60 -12.47
CA LEU A 103 8.42 23.79 -13.22
C LEU A 103 8.98 23.40 -14.61
N PRO A 104 8.92 24.30 -15.61
CA PRO A 104 9.43 24.02 -16.95
C PRO A 104 10.95 23.80 -17.02
N ASN A 105 11.68 24.18 -15.98
CA ASN A 105 13.12 23.90 -15.82
C ASN A 105 13.41 22.49 -15.26
N GLY A 106 12.39 21.67 -15.00
CA GLY A 106 12.54 20.34 -14.41
C GLY A 106 12.62 20.30 -12.88
N ASN A 107 12.52 21.45 -12.21
CA ASN A 107 12.49 21.53 -10.75
C ASN A 107 11.08 21.40 -10.19
N PHE A 108 10.96 21.15 -8.90
CA PHE A 108 9.72 21.02 -8.16
C PHE A 108 9.62 22.14 -7.14
N ALA A 109 8.44 22.75 -7.03
CA ALA A 109 8.17 23.84 -6.10
C ALA A 109 6.85 23.58 -5.36
N PRO A 110 6.67 24.10 -4.13
CA PRO A 110 5.42 23.90 -3.41
C PRO A 110 4.28 24.59 -4.16
N ALA A 111 3.11 23.96 -4.17
CA ALA A 111 1.90 24.55 -4.72
C ALA A 111 1.37 25.59 -3.73
N THR A 112 1.99 26.77 -3.72
CA THR A 112 1.51 27.90 -2.93
C THR A 112 0.15 28.37 -3.45
N VAL A 113 -0.79 28.62 -2.54
CA VAL A 113 -2.20 29.02 -2.80
C VAL A 113 -2.35 30.16 -3.82
N LEU A 114 -1.32 31.01 -3.98
CA LEU A 114 -1.28 32.13 -4.92
C LEU A 114 -1.51 31.74 -6.39
N ASP A 115 -1.25 30.48 -6.76
CA ASP A 115 -1.43 30.00 -8.14
C ASP A 115 -2.90 29.81 -8.55
N THR A 116 -3.78 29.56 -7.59
CA THR A 116 -5.23 29.39 -7.85
C THR A 116 -5.96 30.70 -8.16
N ILE A 117 -5.31 31.84 -7.94
CA ILE A 117 -5.93 33.16 -8.09
C ILE A 117 -5.69 33.74 -9.50
N ARG A 118 -4.65 33.29 -10.22
CA ARG A 118 -4.27 33.90 -11.51
C ARG A 118 -4.89 33.27 -12.77
N LEU A 119 -5.77 32.27 -12.64
CA LEU A 119 -6.49 31.71 -13.80
C LEU A 119 -7.84 32.39 -14.09
N ARG A 120 -8.28 33.35 -13.26
CA ARG A 120 -9.60 34.00 -13.40
C ARG A 120 -9.58 35.42 -13.95
N ARG A 121 -8.47 35.86 -14.56
CA ARG A 121 -8.46 37.19 -15.19
C ARG A 121 -7.41 37.32 -16.30
N ALA A 122 -7.78 36.90 -17.49
CA ALA A 122 -7.34 37.54 -18.74
C ALA A 122 -8.22 37.07 -19.91
N MET A 123 -9.01 38.02 -20.41
CA MET A 123 -9.65 38.18 -21.72
C MET A 123 -10.61 37.09 -22.22
#